data_AF-A0A0F9BYQ6-F1
#
_entry.id   AF-A0A0F9BYQ6-F1
#
_cell.length_a   1.000
_cell.length_b   1.000
_cell.length_c   1.000
_cell.angle_alpha   90.00
_cell.angle_beta   90.00
_cell.angle_gamma   90.00
#
_symmetry.space_group_name_H-M   'P 1'
#
loop_
_entity.id
_entity.type
_entity.pdbx_description
1 polymer ?
#
loop_
_entity_poly.entity_id
_entity_poly.type
_entity_poly.pdbx_seq_one_letter_code
_entity_poly.pdbx_strand_id
1 'polypeptide(L)'
;DWADVLGGRRVPAGVAAQQRQGDADVVSPNRILQAKHRALPAWFIDGWTQAKVASVGTGKRALLCISTKPGSGKQAMHFVVEERGQWLQYEGRDDG
;
A
#
# COMPACT_ATOMS: atom_id res chain seq x y z
N ASP A 1 -13.30 -4.39 -1.96
CA ASP A 1 -12.21 -4.38 -0.95
C ASP A 1 -10.88 -4.65 -1.66
N TRP A 2 -9.75 -4.08 -1.26
CA TRP A 2 -8.45 -4.37 -1.90
C TRP A 2 -8.05 -5.84 -1.77
N ALA A 3 -8.45 -6.48 -0.67
CA ALA A 3 -8.30 -7.92 -0.49
C ALA A 3 -9.04 -8.71 -1.59
N ASP A 4 -10.29 -8.37 -1.87
CA ASP A 4 -11.09 -9.04 -2.91
C ASP A 4 -10.58 -8.75 -4.32
N VAL A 5 -10.19 -7.51 -4.61
CA VAL A 5 -9.73 -7.07 -5.94
C VAL A 5 -8.40 -7.72 -6.32
N LEU A 6 -7.54 -8.00 -5.34
CA LEU A 6 -6.17 -8.51 -5.56
C LEU A 6 -6.01 -9.97 -5.13
N GLY A 7 -7.09 -10.66 -4.74
CA GLY A 7 -7.07 -12.07 -4.35
C GLY A 7 -6.27 -12.36 -3.07
N GLY A 8 -6.26 -11.42 -2.11
CA GLY A 8 -5.55 -11.53 -0.84
C GLY A 8 -6.47 -11.67 0.38
N ARG A 9 -5.88 -11.88 1.56
CA ARG A 9 -6.61 -11.89 2.84
C ARG A 9 -6.22 -10.67 3.67
N ARG A 10 -7.20 -9.99 4.26
CA ARG A 10 -6.96 -8.92 5.24
C ARG A 10 -6.20 -9.44 6.45
N VAL A 11 -5.22 -8.68 6.91
CA VAL A 11 -4.57 -8.94 8.20
C VAL A 11 -5.49 -8.43 9.31
N PRO A 12 -5.90 -9.26 10.29
CA PRO A 12 -6.74 -8.81 11.40
C PRO A 12 -6.06 -7.72 12.22
N ALA A 13 -6.84 -6.71 12.63
CA ALA A 13 -6.38 -5.66 13.54
C ALA A 13 -5.89 -6.30 14.86
N GLY A 14 -4.63 -6.04 15.23
CA GLY A 14 -3.95 -6.65 16.38
C GLY A 14 -2.90 -7.70 16.04
N VAL A 15 -3.01 -8.39 14.90
CA VAL A 15 -1.95 -9.28 14.38
C VAL A 15 -0.82 -8.46 13.75
N ALA A 16 -1.18 -7.37 13.04
CA ALA A 16 -0.23 -6.39 12.52
C ALA A 16 0.64 -5.79 13.65
N ALA A 17 0.02 -5.39 14.77
CA ALA A 17 0.72 -4.84 15.93
C ALA A 17 1.65 -5.83 16.66
N GLN A 18 1.41 -7.15 16.55
CA GLN A 18 2.30 -8.19 17.09
C GLN A 18 3.44 -8.55 16.13
N GLN A 19 3.24 -8.38 14.82
CA GLN A 19 4.28 -8.51 13.82
C GLN A 19 5.12 -7.23 13.82
N ARG A 20 6.13 -7.15 14.70
CA ARG A 20 7.10 -6.03 14.82
C ARG A 20 7.96 -5.77 13.56
N GLN A 21 7.53 -6.24 12.39
CA GLN A 21 8.20 -6.07 11.09
C GLN A 21 7.19 -5.57 10.06
N GLY A 22 6.74 -4.32 10.23
CA GLY A 22 5.89 -3.62 9.27
C GLY A 22 4.43 -4.09 9.29
N ASP A 23 3.52 -3.15 9.52
CA ASP A 23 2.10 -3.42 9.36
C ASP A 23 1.82 -3.60 7.86
N ALA A 24 1.19 -4.73 7.50
CA ALA A 24 0.60 -4.93 6.18
C ALA A 24 -0.91 -5.06 6.32
N ASP A 25 -1.66 -4.45 5.40
CA ASP A 25 -3.13 -4.49 5.42
C ASP A 25 -3.67 -5.76 4.74
N VAL A 26 -2.99 -6.27 3.70
CA VAL A 26 -3.38 -7.49 2.97
C VAL A 26 -2.15 -8.32 2.63
N VAL A 27 -2.27 -9.64 2.76
CA VAL A 27 -1.26 -10.61 2.30
C VAL A 27 -1.86 -11.53 1.25
N SER A 28 -1.15 -11.72 0.14
CA SER A 28 -1.45 -12.69 -0.90
C SER A 28 -0.29 -13.68 -1.06
N PRO A 29 -0.43 -14.78 -1.83
CA PRO A 29 0.63 -15.78 -1.99
C PRO A 29 1.98 -15.19 -2.44
N ASN A 30 1.95 -14.15 -3.27
CA ASN A 30 3.13 -13.54 -3.87
C ASN A 30 3.31 -12.04 -3.53
N ARG A 31 2.38 -11.42 -2.79
CA ARG A 31 2.42 -9.97 -2.51
C ARG A 31 2.08 -9.64 -1.06
N ILE A 32 2.57 -8.50 -0.62
CA ILE A 32 2.22 -7.84 0.64
C ILE A 32 1.75 -6.43 0.31
N LEU A 33 0.63 -6.03 0.89
CA LEU A 33 -0.07 -4.82 0.54
C LEU A 33 -0.20 -3.88 1.73
N GLN A 34 0.07 -2.61 1.51
CA GLN A 34 -0.41 -1.53 2.36
C GLN A 34 -1.49 -0.75 1.62
N ALA A 35 -2.60 -0.43 2.28
CA ALA A 35 -3.69 0.38 1.76
C ALA A 35 -3.75 1.72 2.48
N LYS A 36 -3.82 2.83 1.72
CA LYS A 36 -3.99 4.18 2.27
C LYS A 36 -5.18 4.89 1.65
N HIS A 37 -6.02 5.46 2.51
CA HIS A 37 -7.22 6.23 2.13
C HIS A 37 -6.93 7.74 2.13
N ARG A 38 -6.00 8.17 1.26
CA ARG A 38 -5.68 9.54 0.79
C ARG A 38 -4.22 9.56 0.35
N ALA A 39 -3.95 10.12 -0.82
CA ALA A 39 -2.61 10.47 -1.27
C ALA A 39 -2.24 11.85 -0.67
N LEU A 40 -1.77 11.88 0.57
CA LEU A 40 -0.91 12.98 1.02
C LEU A 40 0.54 12.52 0.92
N PRO A 41 1.50 13.37 0.53
CA PRO A 41 2.88 12.93 0.27
C PRO A 41 3.54 12.20 1.45
N ALA A 42 3.27 12.65 2.68
CA ALA A 42 3.75 11.99 3.90
C ALA A 42 3.24 10.54 4.01
N TRP A 43 1.96 10.31 3.70
CA TRP A 43 1.32 9.00 3.85
C TRP A 43 1.76 8.01 2.77
N PHE A 44 2.23 8.51 1.61
CA PHE A 44 2.85 7.68 0.59
C PHE A 44 4.16 7.08 1.09
N ILE A 45 5.08 7.92 1.59
CA ILE A 45 6.39 7.46 2.09
C ILE A 45 6.21 6.48 3.24
N ASP A 46 5.34 6.80 4.20
CA ASP A 46 5.05 5.93 5.33
C ASP A 46 4.44 4.59 4.88
N GLY A 47 3.44 4.63 4.00
CA GLY A 47 2.78 3.43 3.49
C GLY A 47 3.70 2.55 2.65
N TRP A 48 4.56 3.15 1.84
CA TRP A 48 5.56 2.44 1.05
C TRP A 48 6.60 1.77 1.95
N THR A 49 7.07 2.49 2.98
CA THR A 49 8.03 1.97 3.95
C THR A 49 7.44 0.79 4.72
N GLN A 50 6.18 0.89 5.16
CA GLN A 50 5.45 -0.19 5.83
C GLN A 50 5.37 -1.44 4.93
N ALA A 51 4.94 -1.29 3.67
CA ALA A 51 4.87 -2.40 2.72
C ALA A 51 6.25 -3.03 2.46
N LYS A 52 7.31 -2.22 2.34
CA LYS A 52 8.68 -2.70 2.13
C LYS A 52 9.21 -3.46 3.32
N VAL A 53 9.07 -2.94 4.54
CA VAL A 53 9.49 -3.62 5.76
C VAL A 53 8.76 -4.95 5.92
N ALA A 54 7.44 -4.97 5.70
CA ALA A 54 6.65 -6.19 5.77
C ALA A 54 7.05 -7.24 4.71
N SER A 55 7.60 -6.82 3.56
CA SER A 55 8.10 -7.72 2.51
C SER A 55 9.43 -8.39 2.82
N VAL A 56 10.25 -7.84 3.72
CA VAL A 56 11.60 -8.35 4.02
C VAL A 56 11.55 -9.80 4.52
N GLY A 57 12.39 -10.67 3.95
CA GLY A 57 12.48 -12.08 4.36
C GLY A 57 11.31 -12.97 3.93
N THR A 58 10.27 -12.41 3.28
CA THR A 58 9.07 -13.17 2.91
C THR A 58 9.08 -13.73 1.48
N GLY A 59 10.01 -13.26 0.63
CA GLY A 59 10.05 -13.52 -0.81
C GLY A 59 8.91 -12.87 -1.62
N LYS A 60 8.05 -12.07 -0.97
CA LYS A 60 6.87 -11.46 -1.60
C LYS A 60 7.17 -10.04 -2.08
N ARG A 61 6.44 -9.59 -3.09
CA ARG A 61 6.52 -8.20 -3.59
C ARG A 61 5.72 -7.25 -2.70
N ALA A 62 6.29 -6.11 -2.36
CA ALA A 62 5.59 -5.03 -1.67
C ALA A 62 4.71 -4.26 -2.68
N LEU A 63 3.49 -3.92 -2.27
CA LEU A 63 2.55 -3.08 -2.99
C LEU A 63 2.00 -2.00 -2.07
N LEU A 64 1.85 -0.79 -2.60
CA LEU A 64 1.07 0.25 -1.95
C LEU A 64 -0.17 0.56 -2.78
N CYS A 65 -1.34 0.38 -2.18
CA CYS A 65 -2.63 0.66 -2.78
C CYS A 65 -3.19 1.96 -2.23
N ILE A 66 -3.53 2.89 -3.11
CA ILE A 66 -3.96 4.23 -2.74
C ILE A 66 -5.37 4.43 -3.28
N SER A 67 -6.28 4.89 -2.43
CA SER A 67 -7.64 5.24 -2.83
C SER A 67 -7.89 6.71 -2.53
N THR A 68 -8.33 7.46 -3.53
CA THR A 68 -8.70 8.86 -3.36
C THR A 68 -10.08 8.97 -2.73
N LYS A 69 -10.33 10.05 -1.98
CA LYS A 69 -11.70 10.34 -1.57
C LYS A 69 -12.51 10.73 -2.81
N PRO A 70 -13.71 10.17 -3.01
CA PRO A 70 -14.60 10.66 -4.06
C PRO A 70 -14.93 12.13 -3.78
N GLY A 71 -14.75 12.99 -4.78
CA GLY A 71 -15.30 14.35 -4.73
C GLY A 71 -16.82 14.30 -4.87
N SER A 72 -17.51 15.41 -4.58
CA SER A 72 -18.96 15.49 -4.81
C SER A 72 -19.28 15.15 -6.28
N GLY A 73 -20.08 14.11 -6.49
CA GLY A 73 -20.44 13.61 -7.83
C GLY A 73 -19.33 12.86 -8.59
N LYS A 74 -18.18 12.56 -7.98
CA LYS A 74 -17.07 11.84 -8.63
C LYS A 74 -16.81 10.48 -7.98
N GLN A 75 -16.39 9.51 -8.79
CA GLN A 75 -15.96 8.20 -8.29
C GLN A 75 -14.60 8.30 -7.60
N ALA A 76 -14.35 7.40 -6.64
CA ALA A 76 -13.03 7.21 -6.06
C ALA A 76 -12.08 6.65 -7.12
N MET A 77 -10.84 7.13 -7.13
CA MET A 77 -9.78 6.56 -7.97
C MET A 77 -8.94 5.60 -7.12
N HIS A 78 -8.49 4.53 -7.75
CA HIS A 78 -7.72 3.46 -7.13
C HIS A 78 -6.40 3.30 -7.88
N PHE A 79 -5.30 3.35 -7.15
CA PHE A 79 -3.95 3.20 -7.67
C PHE A 79 -3.25 2.03 -7.00
N VAL A 80 -2.44 1.30 -7.76
CA VAL A 80 -1.54 0.26 -7.26
C VAL A 80 -0.12 0.69 -7.61
N VAL A 81 0.71 0.84 -6.59
CA VAL A 81 2.11 1.24 -6.73
C VAL A 81 2.98 0.02 -6.52
N GLU A 82 3.69 -0.38 -7.58
CA GLU A 82 4.68 -1.48 -7.54
C GLU A 82 6.11 -0.96 -7.35
N GLU A 83 6.38 0.29 -7.73
CA GLU A 83 7.70 0.93 -7.63
C GLU A 83 7.59 2.38 -7.15
N ARG A 84 8.40 2.75 -6.15
CA ARG A 84 8.43 4.10 -5.57
C ARG A 84 8.74 5.18 -6.61
N GLY A 85 9.79 4.96 -7.40
CA GLY A 85 10.27 5.93 -8.39
C GLY A 85 9.22 6.27 -9.44
N GLN A 86 8.47 5.28 -9.93
CA GLN A 86 7.38 5.50 -10.90
C GLN A 86 6.27 6.41 -10.34
N TRP A 87 5.92 6.21 -9.07
CA TRP A 87 4.93 7.06 -8.41
C TRP A 87 5.43 8.48 -8.19
N LEU A 88 6.68 8.65 -7.73
CA LEU A 88 7.26 9.98 -7.54
C LEU A 88 7.32 10.74 -8.87
N GLN A 89 7.72 10.08 -9.96
CA GLN A 89 7.71 10.67 -11.31
C GLN A 89 6.30 11.09 -11.75
N TYR A 90 5.28 10.26 -11.52
CA TYR A 90 3.88 10.62 -11.80
C TYR A 90 3.42 11.86 -11.03
N GLU A 91 3.85 12.01 -9.78
CA GLU A 91 3.59 13.19 -8.95
C GLU A 91 4.49 14.39 -9.26
N GLY A 92 5.37 14.30 -10.26
CA GLY A 92 6.32 15.35 -10.63
C GLY A 92 7.43 15.58 -9.59
N ARG A 93 7.87 14.50 -8.92
CA ARG A 93 8.88 14.50 -7.85
C ARG A 93 10.05 13.58 -8.20
N ASP A 94 11.23 13.90 -7.68
CA ASP A 94 12.44 13.07 -7.82
C ASP A 94 12.63 12.13 -6.61
N ASP A 95 13.27 10.98 -6.84
CA ASP A 95 13.54 9.92 -5.84
C ASP A 95 14.85 10.15 -5.06
N GLY A 96 15.15 11.42 -4.72
CA GLY A 96 16.38 11.87 -4.07
C GLY A 96 16.76 11.08 -2.82
#